data_AF-A0A0P9XWV8-F1
#
_entry.id   AF-A0A0P9XWV8-F1
#
_cell.length_a   1.000
_cell.length_b   1.000
_cell.length_c   1.000
_cell.angle_alpha   90.00
_cell.angle_beta   90.00
_cell.angle_gamma   90.00
#
_symmetry.space_group_name_H-M   'P 1'
#
loop_
_entity.id
_entity.type
_entity.pdbx_description
1 polymer ?
#
loop_
_entity_poly.entity_id
_entity_poly.type
_entity_poly.pdbx_seq_one_letter_code
_entity_poly.pdbx_strand_id
1 'polypeptide(L)'
;MIAGYGSTQTSGSGSSLTAGYGSTQTAREGSTLTAGYGSTGTAGADSSLIAGYGSTQTAGADSNLTAGYGSTGTAGHESFIIAGYGSTQTAGHKSILTAGYGSTQTARDGSDLIAGYGSTGTAGSGSSLIAGYGSTQTASYRSMLTAGYGSTQTAREYSDLVAGYGSTSTAGSNSSLIAGYGSTQTASFKSILTAGYGSTQTAQERSDLVTGYGSTSTAGYASSLIAGYGSTQTAGYESTLTAGYGSTQTAQDSSSLTTGYGSTQTAGYESTLTAGYGSTQTAQERSDLVTGYGSTSTAGYASSLIAGYGSTQTAGYESTLTAGYGSTQTAQEKSSLTTGYGSTSTAGYESSLIAGYGSTQTAGYKSTLTAGYGSTQTAEHGSSLTAGYGSTATAGQDSSLIAGYGSSLTSGIRSFLTAGYGSTLIAGLRSVLIAGYGSSLTSGIRSTLTAGYGSNQIASYGSSLIAGHESIQVAGHKSMLIAGKGSSQTAGFRSTLIAGAGSVQLAGDRSRLIAGADSNQTAGDRSKLLAGNNSYLTAGDRSKLTGGHDCTLMAGDQSRLTAGKNSVLTAGARSKLIGSEGSTLSAGEDSTLVFRLWDGKRYRQLVARTGENGVEADIPYCVNDDDDIVNKTDEDDT
;
A
#
# COMPACT_ATOMS: atom_id res chain seq x y z
N MET A 1 61.07 -36.50 -62.03
CA MET A 1 61.92 -35.61 -62.86
C MET A 1 62.27 -34.38 -62.03
N ILE A 2 63.55 -33.97 -61.94
CA ILE A 2 63.98 -32.78 -61.19
C ILE A 2 64.17 -31.62 -62.19
N ALA A 3 63.54 -30.48 -61.92
CA ALA A 3 63.53 -29.30 -62.76
C ALA A 3 64.47 -28.20 -62.25
N GLY A 4 65.16 -27.49 -63.15
CA GLY A 4 65.91 -26.27 -62.84
C GLY A 4 65.02 -25.04 -62.67
N TYR A 5 65.63 -23.90 -62.35
CA TYR A 5 64.96 -22.60 -62.15
C TYR A 5 64.03 -22.23 -63.32
N GLY A 6 62.79 -21.79 -63.02
CA GLY A 6 61.85 -21.24 -64.00
C GLY A 6 61.31 -22.20 -65.04
N SER A 7 61.31 -23.51 -64.77
CA SER A 7 60.99 -24.54 -65.77
C SER A 7 59.52 -24.94 -65.76
N THR A 8 59.03 -25.42 -66.92
CA THR A 8 57.67 -26.00 -67.05
C THR A 8 57.78 -27.50 -67.31
N GLN A 9 57.14 -28.31 -66.47
CA GLN A 9 57.12 -29.77 -66.59
C GLN A 9 55.69 -30.27 -66.73
N THR A 10 55.44 -31.16 -67.69
CA THR A 10 54.16 -31.85 -67.85
C THR A 10 54.41 -33.36 -67.84
N SER A 11 53.63 -34.11 -67.07
CA SER A 11 53.74 -35.57 -66.98
C SER A 11 52.38 -36.26 -67.00
N GLY A 12 52.40 -37.57 -67.30
CA GLY A 12 51.22 -38.44 -67.28
C GLY A 12 50.76 -38.82 -65.87
N SER A 13 49.92 -39.86 -65.77
CA SER A 13 49.44 -40.37 -64.48
C SER A 13 50.56 -41.08 -63.69
N GLY A 14 50.45 -41.16 -62.37
CA GLY A 14 51.41 -41.87 -61.51
C GLY A 14 52.81 -41.24 -61.45
N SER A 15 52.94 -39.95 -61.80
CA SER A 15 54.23 -39.31 -62.01
C SER A 15 54.78 -38.66 -60.75
N SER A 16 56.10 -38.67 -60.56
CA SER A 16 56.78 -37.92 -59.49
C SER A 16 57.62 -36.77 -60.05
N LEU A 17 57.27 -35.54 -59.73
CA LEU A 17 57.96 -34.33 -60.18
C LEU A 17 58.46 -33.50 -59.00
N THR A 18 59.66 -32.94 -59.15
CA THR A 18 60.25 -32.02 -58.16
C THR A 18 60.72 -30.76 -58.87
N ALA A 19 60.18 -29.61 -58.49
CA ALA A 19 60.41 -28.33 -59.11
C ALA A 19 61.38 -27.49 -58.28
N GLY A 20 62.33 -26.82 -58.95
CA GLY A 20 63.10 -25.74 -58.37
C GLY A 20 62.30 -24.44 -58.26
N TYR A 21 62.97 -23.32 -58.00
CA TYR A 21 62.34 -22.02 -57.83
C TYR A 21 61.55 -21.57 -59.08
N GLY A 22 60.38 -20.95 -58.87
CA GLY A 22 59.58 -20.28 -59.91
C GLY A 22 59.07 -21.20 -61.01
N SER A 23 58.94 -22.49 -60.76
CA SER A 23 58.64 -23.49 -61.80
C SER A 23 57.16 -23.86 -61.85
N THR A 24 56.70 -24.33 -63.01
CA THR A 24 55.32 -24.82 -63.22
C THR A 24 55.31 -26.31 -63.49
N GLN A 25 54.50 -27.07 -62.77
CA GLN A 25 54.36 -28.51 -62.93
C GLN A 25 52.90 -28.87 -63.19
N THR A 26 52.66 -29.74 -64.17
CA THR A 26 51.35 -30.31 -64.45
C THR A 26 51.47 -31.83 -64.52
N ALA A 27 50.67 -32.56 -63.75
CA ALA A 27 50.60 -34.01 -63.84
C ALA A 27 49.15 -34.48 -63.89
N ARG A 28 48.92 -35.73 -64.29
CA ARG A 28 47.58 -36.34 -64.27
C ARG A 28 47.37 -37.10 -62.94
N GLU A 29 46.33 -37.91 -62.88
CA GLU A 29 45.89 -38.68 -61.71
C GLU A 29 47.01 -39.48 -61.03
N GLY A 30 46.92 -39.64 -59.70
CA GLY A 30 47.84 -40.48 -58.93
C GLY A 30 49.26 -39.92 -58.81
N SER A 31 49.48 -38.63 -59.04
CA SER A 31 50.83 -38.06 -59.17
C SER A 31 51.31 -37.40 -57.88
N THR A 32 52.64 -37.39 -57.69
CA THR A 32 53.33 -36.70 -56.60
C THR A 32 54.09 -35.48 -57.14
N LEU A 33 53.76 -34.27 -56.67
CA LEU A 33 54.48 -33.05 -57.07
C LEU A 33 55.09 -32.38 -55.84
N THR A 34 56.38 -32.09 -55.88
CA THR A 34 57.06 -31.27 -54.88
C THR A 34 57.50 -29.96 -55.53
N ALA A 35 56.88 -28.86 -55.13
CA ALA A 35 57.14 -27.53 -55.64
C ALA A 35 58.14 -26.78 -54.75
N GLY A 36 59.17 -26.18 -55.34
CA GLY A 36 60.09 -25.27 -54.66
C GLY A 36 59.48 -23.89 -54.43
N TYR A 37 60.30 -22.88 -54.12
CA TYR A 37 59.84 -21.51 -53.84
C TYR A 37 59.07 -20.90 -55.03
N GLY A 38 57.97 -20.19 -54.79
CA GLY A 38 57.25 -19.41 -55.81
C GLY A 38 56.72 -20.23 -56.99
N SER A 39 56.48 -21.53 -56.80
CA SER A 39 56.20 -22.47 -57.88
C SER A 39 54.71 -22.82 -57.98
N THR A 40 54.27 -23.25 -59.15
CA THR A 40 52.87 -23.65 -59.41
C THR A 40 52.78 -25.14 -59.74
N GLY A 41 52.00 -25.91 -59.01
CA GLY A 41 51.77 -27.34 -59.25
C GLY A 41 50.29 -27.63 -59.52
N THR A 42 49.97 -28.34 -60.59
CA THR A 42 48.62 -28.82 -60.90
C THR A 42 48.63 -30.33 -61.08
N ALA A 43 47.76 -31.06 -60.39
CA ALA A 43 47.62 -32.51 -60.55
C ALA A 43 46.15 -32.93 -60.69
N GLY A 44 45.93 -34.15 -61.20
CA GLY A 44 44.60 -34.77 -61.27
C GLY A 44 44.09 -35.24 -59.90
N ALA A 45 43.11 -36.14 -59.89
CA ALA A 45 42.64 -36.79 -58.67
C ALA A 45 43.71 -37.71 -58.04
N ASP A 46 43.47 -38.16 -56.82
CA ASP A 46 44.33 -39.12 -56.09
C ASP A 46 45.80 -38.69 -56.00
N SER A 47 46.05 -37.39 -55.99
CA SER A 47 47.40 -36.83 -56.14
C SER A 47 47.90 -36.25 -54.83
N SER A 48 49.23 -36.26 -54.64
CA SER A 48 49.89 -35.68 -53.46
C SER A 48 50.81 -34.54 -53.86
N LEU A 49 50.53 -33.33 -53.39
CA LEU A 49 51.32 -32.15 -53.71
C LEU A 49 51.97 -31.58 -52.44
N ILE A 50 53.24 -31.22 -52.50
CA ILE A 50 54.02 -30.62 -51.40
C ILE A 50 54.59 -29.30 -51.90
N ALA A 51 54.22 -28.18 -51.28
CA ALA A 51 54.61 -26.84 -51.70
C ALA A 51 55.67 -26.26 -50.76
N GLY A 52 56.67 -25.63 -51.35
CA GLY A 52 57.60 -24.74 -50.66
C GLY A 52 56.96 -23.39 -50.34
N TYR A 53 57.78 -22.37 -50.15
CA TYR A 53 57.33 -21.01 -49.82
C TYR A 53 56.63 -20.34 -51.00
N GLY A 54 55.56 -19.59 -50.73
CA GLY A 54 54.88 -18.73 -51.71
C GLY A 54 54.35 -19.44 -52.95
N SER A 55 54.00 -20.72 -52.83
CA SER A 55 53.68 -21.60 -53.96
C SER A 55 52.18 -21.81 -54.12
N THR A 56 51.75 -22.14 -55.34
CA THR A 56 50.35 -22.40 -55.67
C THR A 56 50.16 -23.86 -56.08
N GLN A 57 49.20 -24.55 -55.47
CA GLN A 57 48.92 -25.95 -55.75
C GLN A 57 47.45 -26.15 -56.05
N THR A 58 47.15 -26.93 -57.09
CA THR A 58 45.80 -27.32 -57.47
C THR A 58 45.76 -28.83 -57.70
N ALA A 59 44.85 -29.55 -57.04
CA ALA A 59 44.63 -30.98 -57.25
C ALA A 59 43.16 -31.30 -57.46
N GLY A 60 42.89 -32.47 -58.04
CA GLY A 60 41.55 -33.03 -58.18
C GLY A 60 40.97 -33.53 -56.86
N ALA A 61 39.98 -34.41 -56.94
CA ALA A 61 39.39 -35.08 -55.78
C ALA A 61 40.40 -36.01 -55.09
N ASP A 62 40.07 -36.43 -53.86
CA ASP A 62 40.81 -37.47 -53.11
C ASP A 62 42.32 -37.19 -52.99
N SER A 63 42.67 -35.91 -52.94
CA SER A 63 44.05 -35.46 -53.04
C SER A 63 44.59 -34.93 -51.71
N ASN A 64 45.90 -35.08 -51.53
CA ASN A 64 46.64 -34.62 -50.35
C ASN A 64 47.51 -33.41 -50.73
N LEU A 65 47.27 -32.24 -50.14
CA LEU A 65 48.11 -31.06 -50.34
C LEU A 65 48.82 -30.72 -49.03
N THR A 66 50.13 -30.51 -49.08
CA THR A 66 50.93 -29.95 -47.98
C THR A 66 51.54 -28.64 -48.44
N ALA A 67 50.95 -27.51 -48.06
CA ALA A 67 51.40 -26.18 -48.45
C ALA A 67 52.40 -25.60 -47.45
N GLY A 68 53.49 -25.02 -47.96
CA GLY A 68 54.49 -24.29 -47.17
C GLY A 68 54.01 -22.90 -46.77
N TYR A 69 54.92 -22.08 -46.25
CA TYR A 69 54.62 -20.70 -45.83
C TYR A 69 54.08 -19.83 -46.98
N GLY A 70 53.05 -19.03 -46.71
CA GLY A 70 52.50 -18.06 -47.67
C GLY A 70 51.94 -18.69 -48.94
N SER A 71 51.55 -19.97 -48.90
CA SER A 71 51.19 -20.73 -50.09
C SER A 71 49.67 -20.83 -50.28
N THR A 72 49.26 -21.11 -51.51
CA THR A 72 47.85 -21.30 -51.88
C THR A 72 47.61 -22.73 -52.31
N GLY A 73 46.69 -23.44 -51.67
CA GLY A 73 46.32 -24.82 -52.02
C GLY A 73 44.84 -24.91 -52.38
N THR A 74 44.53 -25.52 -53.52
CA THR A 74 43.16 -25.82 -53.97
C THR A 74 43.01 -27.31 -54.24
N ALA A 75 42.02 -27.96 -53.64
CA ALA A 75 41.74 -29.39 -53.88
C ALA A 75 40.26 -29.63 -54.17
N GLY A 76 39.96 -30.78 -54.78
CA GLY A 76 38.60 -31.25 -55.02
C GLY A 76 37.88 -31.69 -53.74
N HIS A 77 36.85 -32.51 -53.91
CA HIS A 77 36.13 -33.12 -52.80
C HIS A 77 36.94 -34.22 -52.12
N GLU A 78 36.56 -34.59 -50.90
CA GLU A 78 37.15 -35.71 -50.12
C GLU A 78 38.68 -35.61 -50.00
N SER A 79 39.19 -34.37 -49.98
CA SER A 79 40.62 -34.07 -50.03
C SER A 79 41.16 -33.61 -48.68
N PHE A 80 42.46 -33.82 -48.45
CA PHE A 80 43.16 -33.38 -47.24
C PHE A 80 44.15 -32.28 -47.59
N ILE A 81 44.05 -31.12 -46.94
CA ILE A 81 45.00 -30.01 -47.12
C ILE A 81 45.61 -29.69 -45.76
N ILE A 82 46.94 -29.73 -45.68
CA ILE A 82 47.73 -29.22 -44.56
C ILE A 82 48.46 -27.97 -45.06
N ALA A 83 48.44 -26.85 -44.36
CA ALA A 83 49.34 -25.75 -44.68
C ALA A 83 50.06 -25.19 -43.47
N GLY A 84 51.22 -24.60 -43.78
CA GLY A 84 52.01 -23.78 -42.86
C GLY A 84 51.41 -22.39 -42.63
N TYR A 85 52.26 -21.44 -42.29
CA TYR A 85 51.86 -20.11 -41.85
C TYR A 85 51.40 -19.24 -43.01
N GLY A 86 50.40 -18.36 -42.77
CA GLY A 86 49.96 -17.34 -43.72
C GLY A 86 49.41 -17.90 -45.03
N SER A 87 48.88 -19.12 -45.03
CA SER A 87 48.50 -19.83 -46.24
C SER A 87 47.01 -19.70 -46.55
N THR A 88 46.63 -19.85 -47.81
CA THR A 88 45.22 -19.87 -48.26
C THR A 88 44.87 -21.23 -48.81
N GLN A 89 43.84 -21.86 -48.27
CA GLN A 89 43.40 -23.20 -48.64
C GLN A 89 41.96 -23.18 -49.11
N THR A 90 41.66 -23.85 -50.23
CA THR A 90 40.30 -24.06 -50.72
C THR A 90 40.09 -25.54 -51.00
N ALA A 91 39.01 -26.13 -50.50
CA ALA A 91 38.65 -27.51 -50.85
C ALA A 91 37.17 -27.65 -51.24
N GLY A 92 36.85 -28.78 -51.87
CA GLY A 92 35.48 -29.21 -52.15
C GLY A 92 34.70 -29.63 -50.91
N HIS A 93 33.70 -30.49 -51.11
CA HIS A 93 32.86 -31.02 -50.02
C HIS A 93 33.55 -32.18 -49.32
N LYS A 94 33.21 -32.42 -48.05
CA LYS A 94 33.75 -33.50 -47.20
C LYS A 94 35.28 -33.53 -47.12
N SER A 95 35.90 -32.36 -47.18
CA SER A 95 37.35 -32.24 -47.15
C SER A 95 37.84 -31.91 -45.74
N ILE A 96 39.10 -32.21 -45.47
CA ILE A 96 39.75 -31.91 -44.19
C ILE A 96 40.87 -30.90 -44.43
N LEU A 97 40.79 -29.75 -43.78
CA LEU A 97 41.77 -28.67 -43.92
C LEU A 97 42.41 -28.41 -42.56
N THR A 98 43.74 -28.55 -42.47
CA THR A 98 44.54 -28.17 -41.31
C THR A 98 45.45 -27.00 -41.66
N ALA A 99 45.43 -25.92 -40.90
CA ALA A 99 46.26 -24.75 -41.15
C ALA A 99 47.04 -24.32 -39.91
N GLY A 100 48.23 -23.77 -40.16
CA GLY A 100 49.06 -23.09 -39.17
C GLY A 100 48.52 -21.71 -38.79
N TYR A 101 49.42 -20.80 -38.43
CA TYR A 101 49.05 -19.47 -37.95
C TYR A 101 48.64 -18.53 -39.09
N GLY A 102 47.68 -17.64 -38.83
CA GLY A 102 47.32 -16.53 -39.72
C GLY A 102 46.82 -16.98 -41.09
N SER A 103 46.19 -18.15 -41.18
CA SER A 103 45.83 -18.77 -42.45
C SER A 103 44.34 -18.64 -42.76
N THR A 104 43.99 -18.77 -44.04
CA THR A 104 42.61 -18.72 -44.53
C THR A 104 42.22 -20.07 -45.10
N GLN A 105 41.13 -20.66 -44.62
CA GLN A 105 40.60 -21.93 -45.09
C GLN A 105 39.18 -21.74 -45.61
N THR A 106 38.89 -22.27 -46.78
CA THR A 106 37.54 -22.31 -47.36
C THR A 106 37.22 -23.73 -47.78
N ALA A 107 36.12 -24.31 -47.30
CA ALA A 107 35.64 -25.60 -47.78
C ALA A 107 34.13 -25.57 -48.02
N ARG A 108 33.63 -26.54 -48.77
CA ARG A 108 32.19 -26.69 -48.98
C ARG A 108 31.59 -27.63 -47.93
N ASP A 109 30.34 -28.04 -48.12
CA ASP A 109 29.56 -28.78 -47.12
C ASP A 109 30.24 -30.06 -46.62
N GLY A 110 29.98 -30.41 -45.36
CA GLY A 110 30.44 -31.64 -44.73
C GLY A 110 31.94 -31.68 -44.42
N SER A 111 32.63 -30.54 -44.49
CA SER A 111 34.08 -30.44 -44.33
C SER A 111 34.50 -30.09 -42.90
N ASP A 112 35.71 -30.53 -42.51
CA ASP A 112 36.32 -30.26 -41.22
C ASP A 112 37.53 -29.31 -41.38
N LEU A 113 37.51 -28.18 -40.67
CA LEU A 113 38.59 -27.19 -40.67
C LEU A 113 39.23 -27.15 -39.28
N ILE A 114 40.54 -27.32 -39.22
CA ILE A 114 41.36 -27.14 -38.02
C ILE A 114 42.34 -26.00 -38.31
N ALA A 115 42.21 -24.90 -37.60
CA ALA A 115 43.01 -23.70 -37.83
C ALA A 115 43.84 -23.30 -36.61
N GLY A 116 45.06 -22.82 -36.84
CA GLY A 116 45.92 -22.22 -35.81
C GLY A 116 45.47 -20.82 -35.41
N TYR A 117 46.32 -20.13 -34.66
CA TYR A 117 46.05 -18.79 -34.13
C TYR A 117 45.81 -17.74 -35.23
N GLY A 118 44.87 -16.83 -35.02
CA GLY A 118 44.62 -15.67 -35.90
C GLY A 118 44.11 -16.07 -37.29
N SER A 119 43.50 -17.24 -37.42
CA SER A 119 43.11 -17.80 -38.72
C SER A 119 41.65 -17.52 -39.05
N THR A 120 41.32 -17.60 -40.34
CA THR A 120 39.95 -17.45 -40.86
C THR A 120 39.48 -18.74 -41.51
N GLY A 121 38.41 -19.34 -41.01
CA GLY A 121 37.81 -20.55 -41.58
C GLY A 121 36.40 -20.27 -42.09
N THR A 122 36.10 -20.64 -43.33
CA THR A 122 34.75 -20.60 -43.91
C THR A 122 34.37 -21.99 -44.41
N ALA A 123 33.23 -22.52 -43.95
CA ALA A 123 32.74 -23.81 -44.41
C ALA A 123 31.25 -23.79 -44.79
N GLY A 124 30.85 -24.80 -45.56
CA GLY A 124 29.46 -25.03 -45.93
C GLY A 124 28.61 -25.54 -44.77
N SER A 125 27.51 -26.22 -45.12
CA SER A 125 26.58 -26.83 -44.17
C SER A 125 27.12 -28.16 -43.64
N GLY A 126 26.75 -28.57 -42.44
CA GLY A 126 27.17 -29.86 -41.88
C GLY A 126 28.65 -29.93 -41.55
N SER A 127 29.30 -28.78 -41.35
CA SER A 127 30.75 -28.67 -41.20
C SER A 127 31.19 -28.50 -39.74
N SER A 128 32.40 -28.97 -39.43
CA SER A 128 33.07 -28.77 -38.15
C SER A 128 34.23 -27.80 -38.31
N LEU A 129 34.30 -26.75 -37.50
CA LEU A 129 35.42 -25.81 -37.50
C LEU A 129 36.02 -25.74 -36.09
N ILE A 130 37.32 -26.01 -35.97
CA ILE A 130 38.09 -25.88 -34.74
C ILE A 130 39.18 -24.84 -34.99
N ALA A 131 39.27 -23.81 -34.16
CA ALA A 131 40.29 -22.78 -34.32
C ALA A 131 40.93 -22.34 -33.01
N GLY A 132 42.19 -21.89 -33.12
CA GLY A 132 42.95 -21.29 -32.01
C GLY A 132 42.47 -19.89 -31.64
N TYR A 133 43.30 -19.16 -30.90
CA TYR A 133 43.01 -17.83 -30.37
C TYR A 133 42.86 -16.78 -31.48
N GLY A 134 41.98 -15.80 -31.28
CA GLY A 134 41.82 -14.64 -32.17
C GLY A 134 41.34 -15.01 -33.58
N SER A 135 40.63 -16.13 -33.71
CA SER A 135 40.24 -16.67 -35.02
C SER A 135 38.84 -16.22 -35.43
N THR A 136 38.58 -16.24 -36.74
CA THR A 136 37.25 -15.97 -37.31
C THR A 136 36.74 -17.23 -38.00
N GLN A 137 35.58 -17.73 -37.59
CA GLN A 137 34.95 -18.91 -38.18
C GLN A 137 33.57 -18.54 -38.72
N THR A 138 33.28 -18.92 -39.96
CA THR A 138 31.96 -18.79 -40.57
C THR A 138 31.49 -20.13 -41.10
N ALA A 139 30.31 -20.58 -40.71
CA ALA A 139 29.70 -21.78 -41.25
C ALA A 139 28.24 -21.55 -41.65
N SER A 140 27.68 -22.46 -42.45
CA SER A 140 26.27 -22.41 -42.84
C SER A 140 25.38 -23.17 -41.86
N TYR A 141 24.48 -24.02 -42.36
CA TYR A 141 23.45 -24.71 -41.59
C TYR A 141 24.00 -25.98 -40.93
N ARG A 142 23.51 -26.31 -39.72
CA ARG A 142 23.91 -27.54 -39.00
C ARG A 142 25.42 -27.71 -38.84
N SER A 143 26.08 -26.67 -38.38
CA SER A 143 27.53 -26.68 -38.22
C SER A 143 27.94 -26.60 -36.75
N MET A 144 29.12 -27.13 -36.45
CA MET A 144 29.75 -27.05 -35.14
C MET A 144 30.99 -26.16 -35.24
N LEU A 145 31.07 -25.12 -34.41
CA LEU A 145 32.21 -24.21 -34.37
C LEU A 145 32.79 -24.22 -32.95
N THR A 146 34.08 -24.53 -32.82
CA THR A 146 34.84 -24.43 -31.58
C THR A 146 36.02 -23.47 -31.78
N ALA A 147 36.13 -22.45 -30.94
CA ALA A 147 37.21 -21.47 -31.04
C ALA A 147 37.80 -21.09 -29.67
N GLY A 148 39.08 -20.71 -29.68
CA GLY A 148 39.79 -20.20 -28.52
C GLY A 148 39.36 -18.79 -28.10
N TYR A 149 40.17 -18.15 -27.26
CA TYR A 149 39.90 -16.82 -26.71
C TYR A 149 39.87 -15.73 -27.78
N GLY A 150 39.04 -14.70 -27.56
CA GLY A 150 38.98 -13.52 -28.43
C GLY A 150 38.54 -13.82 -29.86
N SER A 151 37.79 -14.90 -30.06
CA SER A 151 37.42 -15.38 -31.39
C SER A 151 36.05 -14.85 -31.83
N THR A 152 35.82 -14.83 -33.14
CA THR A 152 34.53 -14.50 -33.74
C THR A 152 33.97 -15.70 -34.48
N GLN A 153 32.76 -16.12 -34.14
CA GLN A 153 32.07 -17.24 -34.77
C GLN A 153 30.74 -16.78 -35.34
N THR A 154 30.45 -17.16 -36.58
CA THR A 154 29.16 -16.92 -37.22
C THR A 154 28.65 -18.23 -37.82
N ALA A 155 27.45 -18.65 -37.45
CA ALA A 155 26.78 -19.78 -38.09
C ALA A 155 25.33 -19.43 -38.44
N ARG A 156 24.72 -20.21 -39.32
CA ARG A 156 23.28 -20.11 -39.61
C ARG A 156 22.49 -21.00 -38.65
N GLU A 157 21.27 -21.37 -39.02
CA GLU A 157 20.35 -22.09 -38.17
C GLU A 157 20.86 -23.49 -37.78
N TYR A 158 20.36 -24.01 -36.65
CA TYR A 158 20.64 -25.34 -36.12
C TYR A 158 22.13 -25.60 -35.85
N SER A 159 22.86 -24.58 -35.42
CA SER A 159 24.31 -24.67 -35.23
C SER A 159 24.72 -24.55 -33.77
N ASP A 160 25.84 -25.19 -33.43
CA ASP A 160 26.42 -25.19 -32.10
C ASP A 160 27.75 -24.43 -32.11
N LEU A 161 27.85 -23.38 -31.30
CA LEU A 161 29.04 -22.53 -31.20
C LEU A 161 29.59 -22.62 -29.78
N VAL A 162 30.85 -23.02 -29.65
CA VAL A 162 31.61 -23.02 -28.40
C VAL A 162 32.80 -22.08 -28.55
N ALA A 163 32.90 -21.08 -27.68
CA ALA A 163 33.96 -20.09 -27.72
C ALA A 163 34.62 -19.88 -26.36
N GLY A 164 35.91 -19.50 -26.39
CA GLY A 164 36.66 -19.08 -25.20
C GLY A 164 36.22 -17.71 -24.67
N TYR A 165 37.04 -17.13 -23.79
CA TYR A 165 36.75 -15.85 -23.13
C TYR A 165 36.87 -14.68 -24.12
N GLY A 166 36.09 -13.62 -23.89
CA GLY A 166 36.12 -12.41 -24.71
C GLY A 166 35.71 -12.62 -26.16
N SER A 167 34.91 -13.65 -26.43
CA SER A 167 34.56 -14.05 -27.79
C SER A 167 33.22 -13.46 -28.24
N THR A 168 33.02 -13.40 -29.55
CA THR A 168 31.75 -12.98 -30.17
C THR A 168 31.18 -14.13 -30.98
N SER A 169 29.97 -14.57 -30.66
CA SER A 169 29.30 -15.67 -31.36
C SER A 169 27.94 -15.20 -31.86
N THR A 170 27.67 -15.39 -33.16
CA THR A 170 26.38 -15.09 -33.79
C THR A 170 25.82 -16.35 -34.45
N ALA A 171 24.58 -16.72 -34.12
CA ALA A 171 23.92 -17.86 -34.75
C ALA A 171 22.50 -17.55 -35.19
N GLY A 172 21.99 -18.31 -36.16
CA GLY A 172 20.59 -18.27 -36.57
C GLY A 172 19.65 -18.95 -35.56
N SER A 173 18.43 -19.21 -35.98
CA SER A 173 17.41 -19.88 -35.18
C SER A 173 17.78 -21.32 -34.80
N ASN A 174 17.19 -21.83 -33.70
CA ASN A 174 17.38 -23.19 -33.21
C ASN A 174 18.85 -23.54 -32.89
N SER A 175 19.62 -22.57 -32.41
CA SER A 175 21.07 -22.71 -32.21
C SER A 175 21.44 -22.73 -30.73
N SER A 176 22.59 -23.33 -30.42
CA SER A 176 23.18 -23.34 -29.08
C SER A 176 24.51 -22.57 -29.09
N LEU A 177 24.66 -21.61 -28.19
CA LEU A 177 25.89 -20.83 -28.04
C LEU A 177 26.41 -20.98 -26.61
N ILE A 178 27.66 -21.40 -26.46
CA ILE A 178 28.36 -21.51 -25.18
C ILE A 178 29.64 -20.66 -25.24
N ALA A 179 29.81 -19.74 -24.30
CA ALA A 179 30.99 -18.87 -24.27
C ALA A 179 31.54 -18.63 -22.86
N GLY A 180 32.82 -18.28 -22.78
CA GLY A 180 33.50 -17.93 -21.52
C GLY A 180 33.14 -16.54 -21.00
N TYR A 181 33.92 -16.00 -20.06
CA TYR A 181 33.68 -14.67 -19.48
C TYR A 181 33.85 -13.54 -20.50
N GLY A 182 33.12 -12.44 -20.29
CA GLY A 182 33.22 -11.22 -21.10
C GLY A 182 32.82 -11.42 -22.56
N SER A 183 31.98 -12.40 -22.84
CA SER A 183 31.62 -12.77 -24.22
C SER A 183 30.34 -12.08 -24.68
N THR A 184 30.19 -11.93 -26.00
CA THR A 184 28.98 -11.43 -26.63
C THR A 184 28.35 -12.53 -27.48
N GLN A 185 27.09 -12.85 -27.21
CA GLN A 185 26.36 -13.87 -27.97
C GLN A 185 25.07 -13.27 -28.53
N THR A 186 24.82 -13.51 -29.81
CA THR A 186 23.60 -13.10 -30.50
C THR A 186 22.96 -14.31 -31.18
N ALA A 187 21.67 -14.55 -30.91
CA ALA A 187 20.92 -15.58 -31.61
C ALA A 187 19.53 -15.09 -32.05
N SER A 188 18.92 -15.81 -32.99
CA SER A 188 17.54 -15.55 -33.44
C SER A 188 16.52 -16.31 -32.60
N PHE A 189 15.55 -16.98 -33.24
CA PHE A 189 14.42 -17.64 -32.61
C PHE A 189 14.78 -19.00 -32.00
N LYS A 190 14.20 -19.31 -30.84
CA LYS A 190 14.28 -20.63 -30.20
C LYS A 190 15.71 -21.12 -29.99
N SER A 191 16.54 -20.26 -29.44
CA SER A 191 17.97 -20.55 -29.23
C SER A 191 18.31 -20.61 -27.74
N ILE A 192 19.42 -21.27 -27.44
CA ILE A 192 19.96 -21.40 -26.08
C ILE A 192 21.32 -20.68 -26.04
N LEU A 193 21.48 -19.74 -25.13
CA LEU A 193 22.72 -19.00 -24.95
C LEU A 193 23.20 -19.20 -23.52
N THR A 194 24.41 -19.71 -23.35
CA THR A 194 25.09 -19.83 -22.04
C THR A 194 26.42 -19.07 -22.07
N ALA A 195 26.59 -18.15 -21.15
CA ALA A 195 27.83 -17.39 -21.00
C ALA A 195 28.22 -17.20 -19.54
N GLY A 196 29.50 -16.95 -19.29
CA GLY A 196 29.99 -16.69 -17.94
C GLY A 196 29.79 -15.23 -17.47
N TYR A 197 30.50 -14.82 -16.43
CA TYR A 197 30.54 -13.46 -15.88
C TYR A 197 30.78 -12.34 -16.91
N GLY A 198 30.12 -11.20 -16.68
CA GLY A 198 30.32 -9.97 -17.44
C GLY A 198 29.96 -10.09 -18.93
N SER A 199 29.08 -11.03 -19.26
CA SER A 199 28.75 -11.32 -20.66
C SER A 199 27.51 -10.56 -21.12
N THR A 200 27.38 -10.41 -22.43
CA THR A 200 26.21 -9.82 -23.08
C THR A 200 25.55 -10.85 -23.98
N GLN A 201 24.27 -11.11 -23.77
CA GLN A 201 23.47 -12.02 -24.59
C GLN A 201 22.28 -11.29 -25.18
N THR A 202 22.04 -11.49 -26.47
CA THR A 202 20.84 -11.01 -27.15
C THR A 202 20.20 -12.18 -27.91
N ALA A 203 18.93 -12.45 -27.64
CA ALA A 203 18.14 -13.38 -28.44
C ALA A 203 16.82 -12.76 -28.87
N GLN A 204 16.17 -13.38 -29.85
CA GLN A 204 14.80 -13.02 -30.23
C GLN A 204 13.80 -13.81 -29.39
N GLU A 205 12.74 -14.31 -30.00
CA GLU A 205 11.63 -14.94 -29.28
C GLU A 205 11.96 -16.38 -28.88
N ARG A 206 11.27 -16.85 -27.83
CA ARG A 206 11.28 -18.25 -27.35
C ARG A 206 12.66 -18.79 -27.00
N SER A 207 13.53 -17.93 -26.47
CA SER A 207 14.92 -18.28 -26.23
C SER A 207 15.26 -18.34 -24.75
N ASP A 208 16.25 -19.16 -24.42
CA ASP A 208 16.75 -19.37 -23.06
C ASP A 208 18.16 -18.79 -22.92
N LEU A 209 18.32 -17.82 -22.01
CA LEU A 209 19.57 -17.11 -21.77
C LEU A 209 20.03 -17.38 -20.34
N VAL A 210 21.23 -17.94 -20.19
CA VAL A 210 21.88 -18.19 -18.91
C VAL A 210 23.21 -17.44 -18.85
N THR A 211 23.35 -16.54 -17.87
CA THR A 211 24.57 -15.75 -17.66
C THR A 211 25.05 -15.75 -16.21
N GLY A 212 26.34 -15.44 -16.02
CA GLY A 212 26.93 -15.23 -14.70
C GLY A 212 26.64 -13.84 -14.11
N TYR A 213 27.28 -13.53 -12.97
CA TYR A 213 27.36 -12.20 -12.36
C TYR A 213 27.69 -11.06 -13.32
N GLY A 214 27.06 -9.90 -13.08
CA GLY A 214 27.36 -8.64 -13.77
C GLY A 214 27.07 -8.67 -15.26
N SER A 215 26.14 -9.54 -15.70
CA SER A 215 25.87 -9.76 -17.12
C SER A 215 24.65 -8.98 -17.59
N THR A 216 24.54 -8.81 -18.90
CA THR A 216 23.38 -8.20 -19.56
C THR A 216 22.73 -9.21 -20.50
N SER A 217 21.43 -9.43 -20.35
CA SER A 217 20.66 -10.32 -21.21
C SER A 217 19.42 -9.60 -21.75
N THR A 218 19.22 -9.69 -23.06
CA THR A 218 18.03 -9.15 -23.75
C THR A 218 17.38 -10.26 -24.55
N ALA A 219 16.07 -10.48 -24.35
CA ALA A 219 15.30 -11.43 -25.16
C ALA A 219 13.95 -10.86 -25.60
N GLY A 220 13.36 -11.48 -26.63
CA GLY A 220 12.04 -11.12 -27.14
C GLY A 220 10.90 -11.81 -26.38
N TYR A 221 9.80 -12.03 -27.10
CA TYR A 221 8.60 -12.71 -26.61
C TYR A 221 8.87 -14.12 -26.06
N ALA A 222 8.12 -14.52 -25.02
CA ALA A 222 8.07 -15.88 -24.48
C ALA A 222 9.45 -16.48 -24.13
N SER A 223 10.33 -15.67 -23.54
CA SER A 223 11.73 -16.06 -23.29
C SER A 223 12.02 -16.25 -21.80
N SER A 224 13.07 -17.03 -21.51
CA SER A 224 13.55 -17.29 -20.14
C SER A 224 14.96 -16.73 -19.97
N LEU A 225 15.15 -15.89 -18.96
CA LEU A 225 16.46 -15.29 -18.65
C LEU A 225 16.85 -15.63 -17.21
N ILE A 226 18.01 -16.25 -17.04
CA ILE A 226 18.60 -16.57 -15.73
C ILE A 226 19.96 -15.88 -15.63
N ALA A 227 20.16 -15.10 -14.58
CA ALA A 227 21.42 -14.39 -14.35
C ALA A 227 21.85 -14.41 -12.88
N GLY A 228 23.14 -14.17 -12.64
CA GLY A 228 23.69 -14.01 -11.29
C GLY A 228 23.39 -12.64 -10.66
N TYR A 229 23.99 -12.38 -9.50
CA TYR A 229 24.09 -11.06 -8.85
C TYR A 229 24.50 -9.91 -9.79
N GLY A 230 23.91 -8.73 -9.55
CA GLY A 230 24.29 -7.48 -10.20
C GLY A 230 24.02 -7.45 -11.70
N SER A 231 23.08 -8.28 -12.18
CA SER A 231 22.82 -8.44 -13.62
C SER A 231 21.67 -7.55 -14.08
N THR A 232 21.64 -7.27 -15.38
CA THR A 232 20.55 -6.55 -16.04
C THR A 232 19.86 -7.46 -17.05
N GLN A 233 18.55 -7.65 -16.91
CA GLN A 233 17.76 -8.49 -17.81
C GLN A 233 16.61 -7.67 -18.39
N THR A 234 16.43 -7.74 -19.70
CA THR A 234 15.30 -7.14 -20.42
C THR A 234 14.60 -8.20 -21.25
N ALA A 235 13.28 -8.33 -21.12
CA ALA A 235 12.50 -9.27 -21.93
C ALA A 235 11.23 -8.64 -22.51
N GLY A 236 10.70 -9.27 -23.56
CA GLY A 236 9.40 -8.91 -24.12
C GLY A 236 8.23 -9.51 -23.33
N TYR A 237 7.07 -9.59 -23.98
CA TYR A 237 5.85 -10.18 -23.43
C TYR A 237 6.00 -11.66 -23.03
N GLU A 238 5.18 -12.11 -22.08
CA GLU A 238 5.08 -13.52 -21.63
C GLU A 238 6.43 -14.14 -21.20
N SER A 239 7.30 -13.34 -20.59
CA SER A 239 8.67 -13.78 -20.29
C SER A 239 8.89 -14.07 -18.81
N THR A 240 9.89 -14.90 -18.52
CA THR A 240 10.32 -15.24 -17.16
C THR A 240 11.75 -14.77 -16.94
N LEU A 241 11.98 -13.94 -15.92
CA LEU A 241 13.29 -13.41 -15.58
C LEU A 241 13.63 -13.81 -14.14
N THR A 242 14.77 -14.46 -13.94
CA THR A 242 15.32 -14.78 -12.62
C THR A 242 16.73 -14.22 -12.47
N ALA A 243 16.96 -13.46 -11.42
CA ALA A 243 18.28 -12.91 -11.12
C ALA A 243 18.61 -12.91 -9.63
N GLY A 244 19.90 -12.79 -9.30
CA GLY A 244 20.36 -12.67 -7.92
C GLY A 244 20.10 -11.30 -7.28
N TYR A 245 20.66 -11.07 -6.09
CA TYR A 245 20.81 -9.78 -5.42
C TYR A 245 21.31 -8.63 -6.32
N GLY A 246 20.80 -7.43 -6.04
CA GLY A 246 21.25 -6.18 -6.67
C GLY A 246 21.01 -6.12 -8.17
N SER A 247 20.04 -6.87 -8.68
CA SER A 247 19.79 -7.00 -10.12
C SER A 247 18.70 -6.05 -10.59
N THR A 248 18.70 -5.76 -11.89
CA THR A 248 17.65 -4.98 -12.56
C THR A 248 16.94 -5.83 -13.59
N GLN A 249 15.63 -5.97 -13.48
CA GLN A 249 14.81 -6.70 -14.44
C GLN A 249 13.74 -5.78 -15.02
N THR A 250 13.60 -5.80 -16.35
CA THR A 250 12.52 -5.12 -17.07
C THR A 250 11.83 -6.13 -17.98
N ALA A 251 10.50 -6.22 -17.90
CA ALA A 251 9.71 -7.00 -18.85
C ALA A 251 8.46 -6.25 -19.30
N GLN A 252 7.86 -6.70 -20.40
CA GLN A 252 6.55 -6.22 -20.84
C GLN A 252 5.44 -7.03 -20.16
N ASP A 253 4.23 -7.00 -20.73
CA ASP A 253 3.04 -7.57 -20.09
C ASP A 253 3.13 -9.10 -19.90
N SER A 254 2.30 -9.62 -19.00
CA SER A 254 2.13 -11.05 -18.72
C SER A 254 3.42 -11.75 -18.31
N SER A 255 4.32 -11.04 -17.63
CA SER A 255 5.67 -11.54 -17.31
C SER A 255 5.86 -11.83 -15.82
N SER A 256 6.79 -12.74 -15.53
CA SER A 256 7.17 -13.13 -14.17
C SER A 256 8.63 -12.75 -13.89
N LEU A 257 8.83 -11.93 -12.87
CA LEU A 257 10.14 -11.42 -12.48
C LEU A 257 10.45 -11.87 -11.05
N THR A 258 11.56 -12.58 -10.86
CA THR A 258 12.06 -12.99 -9.53
C THR A 258 13.48 -12.51 -9.30
N THR A 259 13.69 -11.77 -8.19
CA THR A 259 15.01 -11.28 -7.78
C THR A 259 15.27 -11.45 -6.28
N GLY A 260 16.54 -11.33 -5.88
CA GLY A 260 16.93 -11.24 -4.47
C GLY A 260 16.83 -9.83 -3.89
N TYR A 261 17.38 -9.64 -2.69
CA TYR A 261 17.61 -8.36 -2.01
C TYR A 261 18.15 -7.21 -2.86
N GLY A 262 17.69 -5.99 -2.56
CA GLY A 262 18.22 -4.74 -3.11
C GLY A 262 18.05 -4.60 -4.62
N SER A 263 17.03 -5.26 -5.18
CA SER A 263 16.84 -5.34 -6.64
C SER A 263 15.76 -4.38 -7.12
N THR A 264 15.78 -4.10 -8.42
CA THR A 264 14.77 -3.28 -9.10
C THR A 264 14.06 -4.11 -10.17
N GLN A 265 12.73 -4.13 -10.13
CA GLN A 265 11.90 -4.81 -11.12
C GLN A 265 10.87 -3.85 -11.70
N THR A 266 10.75 -3.85 -13.03
CA THR A 266 9.72 -3.12 -13.77
C THR A 266 8.99 -4.07 -14.71
N ALA A 267 7.66 -4.12 -14.64
CA ALA A 267 6.85 -4.91 -15.56
C ALA A 267 5.64 -4.14 -16.09
N GLY A 268 5.04 -4.69 -17.15
CA GLY A 268 3.82 -4.17 -17.76
C GLY A 268 2.55 -4.63 -17.04
N TYR A 269 1.48 -4.79 -17.82
CA TYR A 269 0.17 -5.26 -17.40
C TYR A 269 0.21 -6.76 -17.01
N GLU A 270 -0.67 -7.19 -16.10
CA GLU A 270 -0.89 -8.60 -15.72
C GLU A 270 0.41 -9.35 -15.37
N SER A 271 1.28 -8.71 -14.60
CA SER A 271 2.60 -9.25 -14.29
C SER A 271 2.75 -9.62 -12.82
N THR A 272 3.67 -10.55 -12.55
CA THR A 272 4.01 -10.99 -11.19
C THR A 272 5.45 -10.65 -10.88
N LEU A 273 5.70 -9.88 -9.82
CA LEU A 273 7.02 -9.47 -9.39
C LEU A 273 7.27 -9.99 -7.97
N THR A 274 8.35 -10.74 -7.77
CA THR A 274 8.80 -11.21 -6.46
C THR A 274 10.23 -10.74 -6.20
N ALA A 275 10.44 -10.04 -5.07
CA ALA A 275 11.75 -9.56 -4.66
C ALA A 275 11.99 -9.69 -3.16
N GLY A 276 13.26 -9.69 -2.77
CA GLY A 276 13.67 -9.71 -1.36
C GLY A 276 13.52 -8.35 -0.65
N TYR A 277 14.07 -8.26 0.56
CA TYR A 277 14.30 -7.02 1.32
C TYR A 277 14.92 -5.86 0.52
N GLY A 278 14.48 -4.65 0.85
CA GLY A 278 15.04 -3.39 0.32
C GLY A 278 14.90 -3.25 -1.19
N SER A 279 13.90 -3.90 -1.79
CA SER A 279 13.73 -3.92 -3.24
C SER A 279 12.73 -2.88 -3.71
N THR A 280 12.80 -2.52 -4.98
CA THR A 280 11.85 -1.62 -5.64
C THR A 280 11.14 -2.35 -6.76
N GLN A 281 9.81 -2.35 -6.73
CA GLN A 281 8.97 -2.95 -7.76
C GLN A 281 8.02 -1.91 -8.33
N THR A 282 7.93 -1.86 -9.66
CA THR A 282 6.94 -1.07 -10.39
C THR A 282 6.23 -1.97 -11.39
N ALA A 283 4.90 -2.00 -11.36
CA ALA A 283 4.11 -2.64 -12.40
C ALA A 283 2.94 -1.76 -12.83
N GLN A 284 2.32 -2.11 -13.94
CA GLN A 284 1.10 -1.44 -14.40
C GLN A 284 -0.13 -2.10 -13.77
N GLU A 285 -1.22 -2.20 -14.50
CA GLU A 285 -2.52 -2.67 -13.99
C GLU A 285 -2.53 -4.20 -13.81
N ARG A 286 -3.44 -4.68 -12.96
CA ARG A 286 -3.71 -6.10 -12.70
C ARG A 286 -2.47 -6.92 -12.32
N SER A 287 -1.56 -6.31 -11.57
CA SER A 287 -0.29 -6.92 -11.25
C SER A 287 -0.16 -7.29 -9.77
N ASP A 288 0.63 -8.33 -9.52
CA ASP A 288 0.90 -8.87 -8.19
C ASP A 288 2.35 -8.61 -7.80
N LEU A 289 2.57 -7.87 -6.72
CA LEU A 289 3.88 -7.46 -6.23
C LEU A 289 4.10 -8.02 -4.83
N VAL A 290 5.13 -8.85 -4.67
CA VAL A 290 5.55 -9.42 -3.38
C VAL A 290 6.97 -8.97 -3.07
N THR A 291 7.14 -8.29 -1.94
CA THR A 291 8.43 -7.80 -1.46
C THR A 291 8.69 -8.10 0.02
N GLY A 292 9.97 -8.08 0.41
CA GLY A 292 10.37 -8.18 1.80
C GLY A 292 10.26 -6.85 2.58
N TYR A 293 10.78 -6.85 3.82
CA TYR A 293 11.04 -5.66 4.64
C TYR A 293 11.70 -4.48 3.90
N GLY A 294 11.29 -3.27 4.29
CA GLY A 294 11.92 -2.01 3.85
C GLY A 294 11.83 -1.77 2.34
N SER A 295 10.83 -2.37 1.67
CA SER A 295 10.72 -2.32 0.22
C SER A 295 9.73 -1.25 -0.24
N THR A 296 9.83 -0.89 -1.51
CA THR A 296 8.92 0.04 -2.17
C THR A 296 8.23 -0.64 -3.35
N SER A 297 6.89 -0.62 -3.35
CA SER A 297 6.08 -1.21 -4.43
C SER A 297 5.09 -0.19 -4.97
N THR A 298 5.03 -0.05 -6.30
CA THR A 298 4.05 0.79 -7.00
C THR A 298 3.32 -0.02 -8.06
N ALA A 299 1.99 0.00 -8.05
CA ALA A 299 1.17 -0.65 -9.08
C ALA A 299 -0.03 0.21 -9.52
N GLY A 300 -0.61 -0.14 -10.66
CA GLY A 300 -1.76 0.55 -11.25
C GLY A 300 -3.11 0.08 -10.71
N TYR A 301 -4.11 0.07 -11.60
CA TYR A 301 -5.47 -0.40 -11.35
C TYR A 301 -5.52 -1.89 -10.95
N ALA A 302 -6.47 -2.25 -10.08
CA ALA A 302 -6.81 -3.63 -9.72
C ALA A 302 -5.61 -4.52 -9.37
N SER A 303 -4.68 -3.99 -8.58
CA SER A 303 -3.41 -4.65 -8.27
C SER A 303 -3.34 -5.13 -6.81
N SER A 304 -2.49 -6.14 -6.57
CA SER A 304 -2.25 -6.69 -5.24
C SER A 304 -0.80 -6.46 -4.82
N LEU A 305 -0.58 -5.83 -3.67
CA LEU A 305 0.75 -5.56 -3.14
C LEU A 305 0.89 -6.19 -1.76
N ILE A 306 1.91 -7.03 -1.57
CA ILE A 306 2.26 -7.65 -0.29
C ILE A 306 3.69 -7.27 0.07
N ALA A 307 3.89 -6.72 1.27
CA ALA A 307 5.20 -6.32 1.74
C ALA A 307 5.42 -6.63 3.22
N GLY A 308 6.68 -6.69 3.64
CA GLY A 308 7.05 -6.83 5.04
C GLY A 308 6.90 -5.52 5.85
N TYR A 309 7.40 -5.53 7.08
CA TYR A 309 7.65 -4.36 7.93
C TYR A 309 8.38 -3.20 7.24
N GLY A 310 8.02 -1.98 7.63
CA GLY A 310 8.71 -0.75 7.22
C GLY A 310 8.63 -0.46 5.72
N SER A 311 7.64 -1.01 5.03
CA SER A 311 7.54 -0.93 3.58
C SER A 311 6.62 0.22 3.14
N THR A 312 6.83 0.68 1.91
CA THR A 312 5.97 1.70 1.27
C THR A 312 5.29 1.09 0.06
N GLN A 313 3.96 1.16 0.04
CA GLN A 313 3.15 0.64 -1.06
C GLN A 313 2.24 1.74 -1.61
N THR A 314 2.22 1.89 -2.94
CA THR A 314 1.32 2.81 -3.65
C THR A 314 0.55 2.03 -4.71
N ALA A 315 -0.77 2.15 -4.74
CA ALA A 315 -1.59 1.53 -5.77
C ALA A 315 -2.68 2.45 -6.32
N GLY A 316 -3.22 2.09 -7.49
CA GLY A 316 -4.35 2.78 -8.10
C GLY A 316 -5.71 2.38 -7.50
N TYR A 317 -6.75 2.52 -8.32
CA TYR A 317 -8.13 2.17 -7.99
C TYR A 317 -8.33 0.65 -7.87
N GLU A 318 -9.30 0.21 -7.06
CA GLU A 318 -9.66 -1.22 -6.84
C GLU A 318 -8.50 -2.12 -6.39
N SER A 319 -7.58 -1.59 -5.59
CA SER A 319 -6.36 -2.32 -5.22
C SER A 319 -6.39 -2.86 -3.80
N THR A 320 -5.60 -3.92 -3.57
CA THR A 320 -5.41 -4.54 -2.25
C THR A 320 -3.96 -4.41 -1.82
N LEU A 321 -3.72 -3.81 -0.65
CA LEU A 321 -2.39 -3.61 -0.09
C LEU A 321 -2.31 -4.26 1.29
N THR A 322 -1.30 -5.11 1.49
CA THR A 322 -1.00 -5.74 2.79
C THR A 322 0.46 -5.47 3.16
N ALA A 323 0.67 -4.92 4.36
CA ALA A 323 2.01 -4.66 4.89
C ALA A 323 2.10 -4.90 6.40
N GLY A 324 3.31 -5.12 6.89
CA GLY A 324 3.58 -5.30 8.32
C GLY A 324 3.58 -3.99 9.12
N TYR A 325 4.08 -4.06 10.36
CA TYR A 325 4.40 -2.94 11.24
C TYR A 325 5.18 -1.79 10.59
N GLY A 326 4.88 -0.56 11.02
CA GLY A 326 5.61 0.65 10.62
C GLY A 326 5.56 0.95 9.12
N SER A 327 4.54 0.45 8.42
CA SER A 327 4.45 0.57 6.96
C SER A 327 3.60 1.77 6.55
N THR A 328 3.80 2.22 5.32
CA THR A 328 3.02 3.28 4.70
C THR A 328 2.30 2.73 3.46
N GLN A 329 0.98 2.87 3.43
CA GLN A 329 0.15 2.47 2.29
C GLN A 329 -0.64 3.64 1.76
N THR A 330 -0.61 3.83 0.44
CA THR A 330 -1.46 4.80 -0.27
C THR A 330 -2.19 4.08 -1.39
N ALA A 331 -3.52 4.21 -1.45
CA ALA A 331 -4.30 3.76 -2.59
C ALA A 331 -5.34 4.80 -3.00
N GLN A 332 -5.89 4.64 -4.19
CA GLN A 332 -7.01 5.46 -4.65
C GLN A 332 -8.34 4.87 -4.15
N GLU A 333 -9.41 5.05 -4.91
CA GLU A 333 -10.76 4.68 -4.50
C GLU A 333 -10.98 3.15 -4.52
N LYS A 334 -12.01 2.70 -3.80
CA LYS A 334 -12.45 1.31 -3.70
C LYS A 334 -11.36 0.32 -3.33
N SER A 335 -10.42 0.76 -2.49
CA SER A 335 -9.23 -0.02 -2.16
C SER A 335 -9.30 -0.56 -0.74
N SER A 336 -8.59 -1.67 -0.52
CA SER A 336 -8.50 -2.36 0.76
C SER A 336 -7.06 -2.35 1.26
N LEU A 337 -6.83 -1.72 2.42
CA LEU A 337 -5.52 -1.54 3.02
C LEU A 337 -5.47 -2.26 4.37
N THR A 338 -4.52 -3.18 4.53
CA THR A 338 -4.27 -3.88 5.79
C THR A 338 -2.83 -3.64 6.24
N THR A 339 -2.66 -3.05 7.42
CA THR A 339 -1.35 -2.75 8.00
C THR A 339 -1.21 -3.21 9.46
N GLY A 340 0.02 -3.31 9.93
CA GLY A 340 0.31 -3.61 11.34
C GLY A 340 0.21 -2.39 12.27
N TYR A 341 0.74 -2.56 13.48
CA TYR A 341 1.05 -1.49 14.45
C TYR A 341 1.85 -0.33 13.87
N GLY A 342 1.60 0.88 14.38
CA GLY A 342 2.38 2.09 14.09
C GLY A 342 2.43 2.45 12.61
N SER A 343 1.41 2.05 11.84
CA SER A 343 1.40 2.19 10.39
C SER A 343 0.56 3.38 9.94
N THR A 344 0.82 3.86 8.74
CA THR A 344 0.06 4.95 8.11
C THR A 344 -0.63 4.43 6.85
N SER A 345 -1.94 4.63 6.76
CA SER A 345 -2.75 4.22 5.61
C SER A 345 -3.59 5.38 5.11
N THR A 346 -3.52 5.65 3.80
CA THR A 346 -4.34 6.67 3.12
C THR A 346 -5.07 6.04 1.95
N ALA A 347 -6.38 6.21 1.87
CA ALA A 347 -7.19 5.76 0.74
C ALA A 347 -8.24 6.77 0.30
N GLY A 348 -8.79 6.59 -0.90
CA GLY A 348 -9.83 7.45 -1.47
C GLY A 348 -11.25 7.08 -1.01
N TYR A 349 -12.20 7.34 -1.91
CA TYR A 349 -13.62 6.99 -1.80
C TYR A 349 -13.86 5.48 -1.59
N GLU A 350 -14.93 5.11 -0.88
CA GLU A 350 -15.40 3.72 -0.73
C GLU A 350 -14.31 2.72 -0.33
N SER A 351 -13.39 3.14 0.54
CA SER A 351 -12.23 2.33 0.90
C SER A 351 -12.34 1.70 2.28
N SER A 352 -11.64 0.59 2.48
CA SER A 352 -11.58 -0.13 3.75
C SER A 352 -10.14 -0.17 4.27
N LEU A 353 -9.92 0.36 5.47
CA LEU A 353 -8.60 0.41 6.11
C LEU A 353 -8.64 -0.36 7.43
N ILE A 354 -7.73 -1.32 7.60
CA ILE A 354 -7.54 -2.09 8.83
C ILE A 354 -6.10 -1.90 9.31
N ALA A 355 -5.94 -1.50 10.57
CA ALA A 355 -4.63 -1.29 11.15
C ALA A 355 -4.55 -1.76 12.60
N GLY A 356 -3.34 -1.99 13.09
CA GLY A 356 -3.08 -2.29 14.50
C GLY A 356 -3.20 -1.06 15.43
N TYR A 357 -2.67 -1.22 16.65
CA TYR A 357 -2.39 -0.17 17.63
C TYR A 357 -1.52 0.97 17.11
N GLY A 358 -1.79 2.18 17.60
CA GLY A 358 -0.95 3.37 17.36
C GLY A 358 -0.88 3.78 15.89
N SER A 359 -1.84 3.37 15.07
CA SER A 359 -1.82 3.60 13.63
C SER A 359 -2.59 4.87 13.25
N THR A 360 -2.26 5.43 12.09
CA THR A 360 -2.93 6.58 11.50
C THR A 360 -3.61 6.18 10.21
N GLN A 361 -4.92 6.39 10.13
CA GLN A 361 -5.72 6.06 8.95
C GLN A 361 -6.46 7.31 8.45
N THR A 362 -6.35 7.58 7.16
CA THR A 362 -7.09 8.64 6.46
C THR A 362 -7.85 8.05 5.28
N ALA A 363 -9.14 8.34 5.17
CA ALA A 363 -9.93 7.91 4.01
C ALA A 363 -10.89 8.99 3.51
N GLY A 364 -11.34 8.86 2.25
CA GLY A 364 -12.38 9.71 1.67
C GLY A 364 -13.79 9.30 2.10
N TYR A 365 -14.79 9.73 1.31
CA TYR A 365 -16.21 9.45 1.59
C TYR A 365 -16.57 7.97 1.62
N LYS A 366 -17.61 7.63 2.40
CA LYS A 366 -18.20 6.28 2.51
C LYS A 366 -17.18 5.19 2.84
N SER A 367 -16.20 5.52 3.67
CA SER A 367 -15.11 4.61 4.00
C SER A 367 -15.32 3.91 5.33
N THR A 368 -14.68 2.76 5.50
CA THR A 368 -14.66 2.01 6.76
C THR A 368 -13.24 1.94 7.29
N LEU A 369 -13.02 2.41 8.51
CA LEU A 369 -11.72 2.42 9.18
C LEU A 369 -11.82 1.62 10.48
N THR A 370 -10.93 0.64 10.64
CA THR A 370 -10.79 -0.14 11.88
C THR A 370 -9.35 -0.08 12.36
N ALA A 371 -9.16 0.32 13.62
CA ALA A 371 -7.84 0.40 14.23
C ALA A 371 -7.84 -0.04 15.70
N GLY A 372 -6.66 -0.37 16.23
CA GLY A 372 -6.50 -0.71 17.64
C GLY A 372 -6.49 0.51 18.57
N TYR A 373 -6.10 0.29 19.82
CA TYR A 373 -5.80 1.31 20.84
C TYR A 373 -4.84 2.42 20.36
N GLY A 374 -5.06 3.63 20.87
CA GLY A 374 -4.17 4.78 20.65
C GLY A 374 -4.07 5.22 19.19
N SER A 375 -5.06 4.89 18.37
CA SER A 375 -5.03 5.15 16.94
C SER A 375 -5.68 6.47 16.58
N THR A 376 -5.31 7.02 15.43
CA THR A 376 -5.92 8.22 14.86
C THR A 376 -6.60 7.87 13.55
N GLN A 377 -7.90 8.15 13.45
CA GLN A 377 -8.70 7.90 12.25
C GLN A 377 -9.34 9.19 11.76
N THR A 378 -9.22 9.47 10.46
CA THR A 378 -9.90 10.60 9.80
C THR A 378 -10.63 10.10 8.57
N ALA A 379 -11.91 10.44 8.43
CA ALA A 379 -12.64 10.20 7.20
C ALA A 379 -13.63 11.31 6.86
N GLU A 380 -14.12 11.30 5.63
CA GLU A 380 -15.11 12.28 5.18
C GLU A 380 -16.56 11.78 5.40
N HIS A 381 -17.54 12.37 4.71
CA HIS A 381 -18.96 12.10 4.89
C HIS A 381 -19.31 10.61 4.66
N GLY A 382 -20.27 10.11 5.46
CA GLY A 382 -20.84 8.78 5.28
C GLY A 382 -19.98 7.63 5.78
N SER A 383 -19.02 7.90 6.66
CA SER A 383 -17.97 6.93 7.03
C SER A 383 -18.23 6.24 8.37
N SER A 384 -17.66 5.05 8.52
CA SER A 384 -17.71 4.25 9.74
C SER A 384 -16.32 4.05 10.32
N LEU A 385 -16.09 4.55 11.54
CA LEU A 385 -14.81 4.50 12.23
C LEU A 385 -14.96 3.67 13.51
N THR A 386 -14.14 2.64 13.65
CA THR A 386 -14.03 1.84 14.87
C THR A 386 -12.59 1.85 15.37
N ALA A 387 -12.40 2.26 16.61
CA ALA A 387 -11.08 2.31 17.24
C ALA A 387 -11.09 1.72 18.66
N GLY A 388 -9.92 1.38 19.18
CA GLY A 388 -9.76 0.97 20.58
C GLY A 388 -9.84 2.13 21.56
N TYR A 389 -9.58 1.84 22.84
CA TYR A 389 -9.27 2.79 23.91
C TYR A 389 -8.23 3.86 23.54
N GLY A 390 -8.38 5.06 24.10
CA GLY A 390 -7.42 6.16 23.95
C GLY A 390 -7.26 6.66 22.52
N SER A 391 -8.24 6.43 21.65
CA SER A 391 -8.14 6.74 20.23
C SER A 391 -8.78 8.08 19.89
N THR A 392 -8.34 8.66 18.78
CA THR A 392 -8.94 9.87 18.21
C THR A 392 -9.59 9.51 16.88
N ALA A 393 -10.88 9.81 16.73
CA ALA A 393 -11.59 9.60 15.47
C ALA A 393 -12.33 10.87 15.06
N THR A 394 -12.12 11.30 13.82
CA THR A 394 -12.78 12.46 13.22
C THR A 394 -13.46 12.03 11.94
N ALA A 395 -14.75 12.31 11.79
CA ALA A 395 -15.45 12.09 10.53
C ALA A 395 -16.34 13.26 10.09
N GLY A 396 -16.73 13.27 8.82
CA GLY A 396 -17.69 14.21 8.27
C GLY A 396 -19.11 14.03 8.79
N GLN A 397 -20.09 14.49 8.01
CA GLN A 397 -21.51 14.31 8.32
C GLN A 397 -21.93 12.85 8.09
N ASP A 398 -23.11 12.46 8.56
CA ASP A 398 -23.71 11.15 8.30
C ASP A 398 -22.79 9.97 8.68
N SER A 399 -22.01 10.13 9.74
CA SER A 399 -20.94 9.20 10.11
C SER A 399 -21.21 8.49 11.44
N SER A 400 -20.63 7.30 11.59
CA SER A 400 -20.69 6.51 12.82
C SER A 400 -19.30 6.29 13.38
N LEU A 401 -19.07 6.72 14.61
CA LEU A 401 -17.79 6.59 15.31
C LEU A 401 -17.98 5.77 16.58
N ILE A 402 -17.18 4.72 16.74
CA ILE A 402 -17.16 3.87 17.92
C ILE A 402 -15.73 3.80 18.44
N ALA A 403 -15.54 4.10 19.73
CA ALA A 403 -14.25 3.90 20.38
C ALA A 403 -14.38 3.40 21.80
N GLY A 404 -13.25 2.99 22.39
CA GLY A 404 -13.20 2.58 23.78
C GLY A 404 -13.22 3.76 24.77
N TYR A 405 -12.98 3.49 26.06
CA TYR A 405 -12.69 4.50 27.08
C TYR A 405 -11.55 5.45 26.72
N GLY A 406 -11.59 6.66 27.29
CA GLY A 406 -10.56 7.68 27.14
C GLY A 406 -10.40 8.21 25.71
N SER A 407 -11.42 8.05 24.86
CA SER A 407 -11.32 8.37 23.44
C SER A 407 -11.89 9.75 23.12
N SER A 408 -11.43 10.34 22.02
CA SER A 408 -11.92 11.61 21.50
C SER A 408 -12.57 11.42 20.14
N LEU A 409 -13.88 11.62 20.08
CA LEU A 409 -14.68 11.43 18.87
C LEU A 409 -15.25 12.77 18.40
N THR A 410 -14.99 13.14 17.16
CA THR A 410 -15.53 14.36 16.55
C THR A 410 -16.24 14.04 15.25
N SER A 411 -17.47 14.53 15.07
CA SER A 411 -18.20 14.36 13.82
C SER A 411 -19.06 15.55 13.45
N GLY A 412 -19.58 15.55 12.22
CA GLY A 412 -20.55 16.52 11.75
C GLY A 412 -21.97 16.31 12.28
N ILE A 413 -22.91 16.72 11.44
CA ILE A 413 -24.37 16.62 11.54
C ILE A 413 -24.79 15.19 11.24
N ARG A 414 -25.90 14.76 11.88
CA ARG A 414 -26.53 13.44 11.67
C ARG A 414 -25.55 12.29 11.93
N SER A 415 -24.78 12.41 13.00
CA SER A 415 -23.76 11.43 13.34
C SER A 415 -24.10 10.66 14.61
N PHE A 416 -23.56 9.45 14.69
CA PHE A 416 -23.66 8.57 15.85
C PHE A 416 -22.27 8.38 16.45
N LEU A 417 -22.09 8.76 17.72
CA LEU A 417 -20.83 8.63 18.43
C LEU A 417 -21.07 7.78 19.68
N THR A 418 -20.29 6.71 19.83
CA THR A 418 -20.28 5.89 21.05
C THR A 418 -18.87 5.73 21.58
N ALA A 419 -18.65 6.04 22.86
CA ALA A 419 -17.38 5.76 23.51
C ALA A 419 -17.54 5.19 24.93
N GLY A 420 -16.44 4.69 25.49
CA GLY A 420 -16.39 4.25 26.88
C GLY A 420 -16.38 5.42 27.88
N TYR A 421 -16.03 5.12 29.13
CA TYR A 421 -15.88 6.14 30.17
C TYR A 421 -14.72 7.11 29.91
N GLY A 422 -14.77 8.30 30.51
CA GLY A 422 -13.70 9.31 30.41
C GLY A 422 -13.49 9.83 28.99
N SER A 423 -14.50 9.76 28.14
CA SER A 423 -14.38 10.09 26.71
C SER A 423 -14.89 11.49 26.40
N THR A 424 -14.41 12.08 25.30
CA THR A 424 -14.90 13.35 24.77
C THR A 424 -15.58 13.11 23.44
N LEU A 425 -16.86 13.48 23.33
CA LEU A 425 -17.65 13.36 22.10
C LEU A 425 -18.14 14.74 21.67
N ILE A 426 -17.90 15.09 20.40
CA ILE A 426 -18.33 16.35 19.80
C ILE A 426 -19.06 16.04 18.51
N ALA A 427 -20.31 16.50 18.37
CA ALA A 427 -21.02 16.40 17.09
C ALA A 427 -21.90 17.61 16.78
N GLY A 428 -22.26 17.75 15.51
CA GLY A 428 -23.14 18.82 15.02
C GLY A 428 -24.63 18.62 15.34
N LEU A 429 -25.47 19.09 14.42
CA LEU A 429 -26.93 19.04 14.47
C LEU A 429 -27.45 17.59 14.35
N ARG A 430 -28.54 17.25 15.05
CA ARG A 430 -29.26 15.97 14.89
C ARG A 430 -28.37 14.74 15.12
N SER A 431 -27.49 14.81 16.11
CA SER A 431 -26.55 13.74 16.41
C SER A 431 -26.92 13.02 17.70
N VAL A 432 -26.42 11.79 17.82
CA VAL A 432 -26.57 10.95 19.02
C VAL A 432 -25.18 10.68 19.58
N LEU A 433 -24.98 11.05 20.85
CA LEU A 433 -23.73 10.86 21.56
C LEU A 433 -24.01 9.98 22.79
N ILE A 434 -23.28 8.88 22.90
CA ILE A 434 -23.37 7.93 24.01
C ILE A 434 -21.97 7.74 24.59
N ALA A 435 -21.82 7.97 25.89
CA ALA A 435 -20.56 7.70 26.57
C ALA A 435 -20.75 7.08 27.96
N GLY A 436 -19.68 6.53 28.52
CA GLY A 436 -19.65 6.05 29.89
C GLY A 436 -19.64 7.18 30.93
N TYR A 437 -19.35 6.83 32.18
CA TYR A 437 -19.18 7.79 33.27
C TYR A 437 -17.98 8.74 33.04
N GLY A 438 -17.98 9.90 33.70
CA GLY A 438 -16.88 10.86 33.64
C GLY A 438 -16.63 11.44 32.24
N SER A 439 -17.63 11.43 31.36
CA SER A 439 -17.45 11.80 29.95
C SER A 439 -17.94 13.23 29.67
N SER A 440 -17.39 13.84 28.62
CA SER A 440 -17.78 15.16 28.15
C SER A 440 -18.42 15.06 26.77
N LEU A 441 -19.69 15.46 26.66
CA LEU A 441 -20.46 15.40 25.42
C LEU A 441 -20.90 16.80 25.03
N THR A 442 -20.53 17.23 23.82
CA THR A 442 -20.95 18.51 23.25
C THR A 442 -21.68 18.26 21.95
N SER A 443 -22.89 18.79 21.82
CA SER A 443 -23.61 18.74 20.56
C SER A 443 -24.31 20.03 20.19
N GLY A 444 -24.68 20.14 18.91
CA GLY A 444 -25.48 21.24 18.41
C GLY A 444 -26.96 21.12 18.77
N ILE A 445 -27.79 21.40 17.77
CA ILE A 445 -29.24 21.49 17.86
C ILE A 445 -29.85 20.09 17.70
N ARG A 446 -30.99 19.83 18.36
CA ARG A 446 -31.83 18.63 18.17
C ARG A 446 -31.05 17.32 18.34
N SER A 447 -30.16 17.27 19.32
CA SER A 447 -29.29 16.12 19.57
C SER A 447 -29.70 15.38 20.83
N THR A 448 -29.29 14.12 20.92
CA THR A 448 -29.49 13.27 22.10
C THR A 448 -28.14 12.93 22.70
N LEU A 449 -27.95 13.25 23.98
CA LEU A 449 -26.72 12.99 24.72
C LEU A 449 -27.06 12.05 25.87
N THR A 450 -26.35 10.94 25.98
CA THR A 450 -26.48 9.98 27.09
C THR A 450 -25.11 9.71 27.69
N ALA A 451 -24.96 9.93 28.99
CA ALA A 451 -23.71 9.69 29.69
C ALA A 451 -23.93 9.12 31.09
N GLY A 452 -22.90 8.51 31.66
CA GLY A 452 -22.94 7.95 33.01
C GLY A 452 -22.86 9.01 34.12
N TYR A 453 -22.59 8.55 35.34
CA TYR A 453 -22.26 9.37 36.50
C TYR A 453 -21.12 10.37 36.22
N GLY A 454 -21.14 11.54 36.86
CA GLY A 454 -20.03 12.50 36.82
C GLY A 454 -19.76 13.09 35.44
N SER A 455 -20.77 13.17 34.57
CA SER A 455 -20.58 13.56 33.17
C SER A 455 -21.02 15.00 32.90
N ASN A 456 -20.37 15.61 31.90
CA ASN A 456 -20.66 16.96 31.44
C ASN A 456 -21.33 16.90 30.07
N GLN A 457 -22.49 17.52 29.94
CA GLN A 457 -23.24 17.54 28.68
C GLN A 457 -23.63 18.96 28.32
N ILE A 458 -23.31 19.36 27.08
CA ILE A 458 -23.66 20.67 26.53
C ILE A 458 -24.41 20.44 25.22
N ALA A 459 -25.59 21.05 25.09
CA ALA A 459 -26.28 21.11 23.82
C ALA A 459 -26.97 22.45 23.58
N SER A 460 -27.39 22.69 22.35
CA SER A 460 -28.13 23.90 21.99
C SER A 460 -29.64 23.67 22.09
N TYR A 461 -30.40 24.16 21.11
CA TYR A 461 -31.85 24.13 21.05
C TYR A 461 -32.43 22.73 20.81
N GLY A 462 -33.50 22.40 21.54
CA GLY A 462 -34.34 21.25 21.22
C GLY A 462 -33.68 19.90 21.49
N SER A 463 -32.73 19.84 22.41
CA SER A 463 -31.91 18.65 22.68
C SER A 463 -32.38 17.91 23.92
N SER A 464 -32.06 16.61 23.99
CA SER A 464 -32.37 15.73 25.11
C SER A 464 -31.08 15.24 25.75
N LEU A 465 -30.88 15.55 27.03
CA LEU A 465 -29.69 15.21 27.80
C LEU A 465 -30.11 14.25 28.92
N ILE A 466 -29.41 13.12 29.01
CA ILE A 466 -29.60 12.11 30.04
C ILE A 466 -28.23 11.83 30.66
N ALA A 467 -28.12 12.00 31.97
CA ALA A 467 -26.91 11.72 32.71
C ALA A 467 -27.19 10.97 34.02
N GLY A 468 -26.16 10.35 34.56
CA GLY A 468 -26.20 9.72 35.88
C GLY A 468 -26.22 10.74 37.03
N HIS A 469 -25.82 10.28 38.22
CA HIS A 469 -25.67 11.14 39.39
C HIS A 469 -24.51 12.13 39.21
N GLU A 470 -24.50 13.21 40.00
CA GLU A 470 -23.41 14.21 40.08
C GLU A 470 -22.96 14.74 38.72
N SER A 471 -23.93 14.96 37.83
CA SER A 471 -23.65 15.36 36.44
C SER A 471 -24.03 16.82 36.19
N ILE A 472 -23.39 17.43 35.19
CA ILE A 472 -23.63 18.81 34.77
C ILE A 472 -24.25 18.79 33.38
N GLN A 473 -25.40 19.43 33.23
CA GLN A 473 -26.11 19.54 31.95
C GLN A 473 -26.42 21.00 31.64
N VAL A 474 -26.03 21.46 30.46
CA VAL A 474 -26.36 22.78 29.94
C VAL A 474 -27.05 22.62 28.59
N ALA A 475 -28.25 23.17 28.45
CA ALA A 475 -28.96 23.16 27.18
C ALA A 475 -29.58 24.52 26.81
N GLY A 476 -29.81 24.72 25.52
CA GLY A 476 -30.59 25.85 25.02
C GLY A 476 -32.09 25.68 25.27
N HIS A 477 -32.89 26.46 24.54
CA HIS A 477 -34.35 26.45 24.66
C HIS A 477 -35.00 25.14 24.21
N LYS A 478 -36.19 24.85 24.74
CA LYS A 478 -37.02 23.70 24.38
C LYS A 478 -36.32 22.36 24.59
N SER A 479 -35.51 22.26 25.64
CA SER A 479 -34.70 21.08 25.92
C SER A 479 -35.27 20.24 27.05
N MET A 480 -34.88 18.98 27.09
CA MET A 480 -35.17 18.06 28.20
C MET A 480 -33.87 17.60 28.83
N LEU A 481 -33.74 17.79 30.14
CA LEU A 481 -32.58 17.40 30.92
C LEU A 481 -33.03 16.43 32.01
N ILE A 482 -32.40 15.27 32.09
CA ILE A 482 -32.67 14.22 33.08
C ILE A 482 -31.36 13.84 33.76
N ALA A 483 -31.30 13.93 35.07
CA ALA A 483 -30.09 13.62 35.85
C ALA A 483 -30.42 12.85 37.14
N GLY A 484 -29.41 12.18 37.69
CA GLY A 484 -29.49 11.57 39.02
C GLY A 484 -29.37 12.59 40.16
N LYS A 485 -29.26 12.07 41.39
CA LYS A 485 -28.94 12.83 42.63
C LYS A 485 -27.72 13.73 42.44
N GLY A 486 -27.71 14.91 43.08
CA GLY A 486 -26.53 15.77 43.18
C GLY A 486 -26.16 16.48 41.87
N SER A 487 -27.09 16.60 40.93
CA SER A 487 -26.79 17.10 39.59
C SER A 487 -27.09 18.59 39.44
N SER A 488 -26.39 19.23 38.52
CA SER A 488 -26.60 20.63 38.14
C SER A 488 -27.13 20.73 36.72
N GLN A 489 -28.28 21.39 36.55
CA GLN A 489 -28.95 21.50 35.26
C GLN A 489 -29.28 22.97 34.96
N THR A 490 -28.86 23.45 33.79
CA THR A 490 -29.20 24.79 33.29
C THR A 490 -29.86 24.67 31.92
N ALA A 491 -31.04 25.26 31.74
CA ALA A 491 -31.69 25.29 30.44
C ALA A 491 -32.34 26.64 30.10
N GLY A 492 -32.54 26.90 28.81
CA GLY A 492 -33.28 28.08 28.36
C GLY A 492 -34.80 27.96 28.54
N PHE A 493 -35.52 28.97 28.05
CA PHE A 493 -36.98 28.99 27.85
C PHE A 493 -37.62 27.66 27.41
N ARG A 494 -38.80 27.35 27.97
CA ARG A 494 -39.64 26.18 27.64
C ARG A 494 -38.95 24.84 27.81
N SER A 495 -38.14 24.70 28.86
CA SER A 495 -37.40 23.46 29.10
C SER A 495 -38.01 22.62 30.20
N THR A 496 -37.69 21.34 30.18
CA THR A 496 -38.01 20.38 31.25
C THR A 496 -36.72 19.94 31.92
N LEU A 497 -36.63 20.10 33.22
CA LEU A 497 -35.51 19.61 34.03
C LEU A 497 -36.06 18.61 35.05
N ILE A 498 -35.45 17.43 35.11
CA ILE A 498 -35.76 16.37 36.06
C ILE A 498 -34.44 15.94 36.72
N ALA A 499 -34.39 15.97 38.04
CA ALA A 499 -33.21 15.56 38.80
C ALA A 499 -33.58 14.79 40.08
N GLY A 500 -32.60 14.08 40.64
CA GLY A 500 -32.74 13.45 41.96
C GLY A 500 -32.65 14.45 43.10
N ALA A 501 -32.56 13.96 44.34
CA ALA A 501 -32.34 14.80 45.53
C ALA A 501 -30.99 15.54 45.48
N GLY A 502 -30.83 16.62 46.25
CA GLY A 502 -29.57 17.36 46.32
C GLY A 502 -29.20 18.11 45.06
N SER A 503 -30.16 18.42 44.17
CA SER A 503 -29.87 18.93 42.83
C SER A 503 -30.12 20.42 42.70
N VAL A 504 -29.41 21.04 41.75
CA VAL A 504 -29.57 22.46 41.40
C VAL A 504 -30.12 22.56 39.98
N GLN A 505 -31.22 23.30 39.82
CA GLN A 505 -31.87 23.49 38.53
C GLN A 505 -32.11 24.97 38.27
N LEU A 506 -31.65 25.45 37.10
CA LEU A 506 -31.89 26.80 36.60
C LEU A 506 -32.58 26.71 35.23
N ALA A 507 -33.71 27.41 35.06
CA ALA A 507 -34.35 27.50 33.75
C ALA A 507 -34.90 28.90 33.41
N GLY A 508 -35.02 29.19 32.12
CA GLY A 508 -35.76 30.37 31.65
C GLY A 508 -37.29 30.21 31.80
N ASP A 509 -38.06 31.17 31.29
CA ASP A 509 -39.52 31.19 31.42
C ASP A 509 -40.21 29.95 30.84
N ARG A 510 -41.43 29.71 31.32
CA ARG A 510 -42.34 28.64 30.86
C ARG A 510 -41.73 27.25 31.00
N SER A 511 -40.87 27.08 32.00
CA SER A 511 -40.15 25.83 32.24
C SER A 511 -40.81 24.98 33.31
N ARG A 512 -40.47 23.69 33.30
CA ARG A 512 -40.92 22.73 34.30
C ARG A 512 -39.71 22.10 34.97
N LEU A 513 -39.61 22.27 36.29
CA LEU A 513 -38.53 21.76 37.11
C LEU A 513 -39.10 20.74 38.10
N ILE A 514 -38.47 19.56 38.16
CA ILE A 514 -38.79 18.50 39.11
C ILE A 514 -37.48 18.04 39.75
N ALA A 515 -37.43 18.05 41.08
CA ALA A 515 -36.29 17.56 41.85
C ALA A 515 -36.75 16.76 43.08
N GLY A 516 -35.83 16.01 43.67
CA GLY A 516 -36.04 15.33 44.95
C GLY A 516 -36.02 16.30 46.14
N ALA A 517 -35.80 15.77 47.34
CA ALA A 517 -35.53 16.59 48.53
C ALA A 517 -34.19 17.34 48.42
N ASP A 518 -33.93 18.27 49.33
CA ASP A 518 -32.65 18.98 49.46
C ASP A 518 -32.24 19.72 48.18
N SER A 519 -33.19 20.25 47.42
CA SER A 519 -32.94 20.76 46.06
C SER A 519 -33.22 22.24 45.91
N ASN A 520 -32.45 22.88 45.01
CA ASN A 520 -32.57 24.30 44.70
C ASN A 520 -33.05 24.47 43.26
N GLN A 521 -34.17 25.16 43.08
CA GLN A 521 -34.79 25.40 41.78
C GLN A 521 -35.00 26.90 41.56
N THR A 522 -34.51 27.41 40.44
CA THR A 522 -34.76 28.79 39.99
C THR A 522 -35.33 28.76 38.58
N ALA A 523 -36.47 29.42 38.35
CA ALA A 523 -37.01 29.59 37.00
C ALA A 523 -37.53 30.99 36.72
N GLY A 524 -37.62 31.34 35.43
CA GLY A 524 -38.31 32.56 34.99
C GLY A 524 -39.84 32.47 35.10
N ASP A 525 -40.52 33.41 34.46
CA ASP A 525 -41.98 33.56 34.55
C ASP A 525 -42.76 32.35 34.03
N ARG A 526 -44.00 32.19 34.51
CA ARG A 526 -44.95 31.16 34.06
C ARG A 526 -44.42 29.74 34.21
N SER A 527 -43.58 29.51 35.21
CA SER A 527 -42.88 28.24 35.41
C SER A 527 -43.59 27.35 36.42
N LYS A 528 -43.30 26.04 36.36
CA LYS A 528 -43.83 25.04 37.28
C LYS A 528 -42.68 24.33 37.99
N LEU A 529 -42.60 24.50 39.30
CA LEU A 529 -41.55 23.93 40.14
C LEU A 529 -42.17 22.92 41.10
N LEU A 530 -41.55 21.75 41.20
CA LEU A 530 -41.89 20.69 42.15
C LEU A 530 -40.59 20.17 42.78
N ALA A 531 -40.53 20.18 44.10
CA ALA A 531 -39.42 19.58 44.85
C ALA A 531 -39.92 18.81 46.07
N GLY A 532 -39.05 17.96 46.63
CA GLY A 532 -39.29 17.26 47.88
C GLY A 532 -39.15 18.17 49.10
N ASN A 533 -38.87 17.57 50.25
CA ASN A 533 -38.65 18.30 51.50
C ASN A 533 -37.35 19.12 51.47
N ASN A 534 -37.21 20.06 52.40
CA ASN A 534 -35.98 20.83 52.63
C ASN A 534 -35.43 21.49 51.34
N SER A 535 -36.32 22.12 50.58
CA SER A 535 -36.01 22.59 49.22
C SER A 535 -36.30 24.08 49.06
N TYR A 536 -35.52 24.73 48.19
CA TYR A 536 -35.60 26.15 47.88
C TYR A 536 -36.09 26.34 46.44
N LEU A 537 -37.26 26.96 46.29
CA LEU A 537 -37.90 27.17 44.99
C LEU A 537 -38.11 28.66 44.77
N THR A 538 -37.53 29.20 43.70
CA THR A 538 -37.68 30.58 43.28
C THR A 538 -38.22 30.64 41.85
N ALA A 539 -39.28 31.42 41.60
CA ALA A 539 -39.73 31.67 40.24
C ALA A 539 -40.20 33.11 39.99
N GLY A 540 -40.26 33.50 38.71
CA GLY A 540 -40.89 34.77 38.30
C GLY A 540 -42.41 34.76 38.40
N ASP A 541 -43.06 35.73 37.74
CA ASP A 541 -44.50 35.95 37.81
C ASP A 541 -45.31 34.79 37.23
N ARG A 542 -46.56 34.65 37.69
CA ARG A 542 -47.54 33.67 37.19
C ARG A 542 -47.05 32.23 37.31
N SER A 543 -46.23 31.96 38.32
CA SER A 543 -45.59 30.66 38.50
C SER A 543 -46.35 29.80 39.49
N LYS A 544 -46.13 28.48 39.40
CA LYS A 544 -46.68 27.52 40.34
C LYS A 544 -45.56 26.73 41.00
N LEU A 545 -45.45 26.87 42.31
CA LEU A 545 -44.44 26.19 43.13
C LEU A 545 -45.13 25.18 44.04
N THR A 546 -44.56 23.98 44.15
CA THR A 546 -45.02 22.95 45.07
C THR A 546 -43.82 22.31 45.78
N GLY A 547 -43.72 22.52 47.09
CA GLY A 547 -42.68 21.93 47.94
C GLY A 547 -43.24 20.87 48.87
N GLY A 548 -42.36 20.02 49.40
CA GLY A 548 -42.66 19.14 50.53
C GLY A 548 -42.68 19.92 51.85
N HIS A 549 -42.18 19.29 52.91
CA HIS A 549 -41.99 19.90 54.23
C HIS A 549 -40.69 20.73 54.29
N ASP A 550 -40.64 21.70 55.19
CA ASP A 550 -39.42 22.48 55.49
C ASP A 550 -38.87 23.22 54.25
N CYS A 551 -39.77 23.68 53.36
CA CYS A 551 -39.38 24.32 52.11
C CYS A 551 -39.42 25.86 52.20
N THR A 552 -38.58 26.52 51.40
CA THR A 552 -38.69 27.96 51.14
C THR A 552 -39.14 28.19 49.71
N LEU A 553 -40.30 28.83 49.53
CA LEU A 553 -40.90 29.10 48.22
C LEU A 553 -41.01 30.62 48.02
N MET A 554 -40.42 31.13 46.95
CA MET A 554 -40.49 32.55 46.57
C MET A 554 -40.98 32.69 45.13
N ALA A 555 -41.99 33.53 44.89
CA ALA A 555 -42.42 33.83 43.53
C ALA A 555 -42.85 35.28 43.31
N GLY A 556 -42.88 35.71 42.04
CA GLY A 556 -43.46 37.00 41.65
C GLY A 556 -44.99 37.04 41.72
N ASP A 557 -45.58 38.04 41.08
CA ASP A 557 -47.03 38.31 41.12
C ASP A 557 -47.85 37.20 40.49
N GLN A 558 -49.14 37.10 40.88
CA GLN A 558 -50.12 36.18 40.30
C GLN A 558 -49.69 34.70 40.42
N SER A 559 -48.91 34.38 41.44
CA SER A 559 -48.32 33.05 41.61
C SER A 559 -49.12 32.18 42.56
N ARG A 560 -48.91 30.86 42.46
CA ARG A 560 -49.51 29.88 43.37
C ARG A 560 -48.44 29.04 44.04
N LEU A 561 -48.33 29.18 45.35
CA LEU A 561 -47.38 28.44 46.18
C LEU A 561 -48.12 27.42 47.03
N THR A 562 -47.57 26.22 47.17
CA THR A 562 -48.12 25.19 48.04
C THR A 562 -46.97 24.43 48.68
N ALA A 563 -46.94 24.36 50.01
CA ALA A 563 -45.93 23.60 50.73
C ALA A 563 -46.55 22.82 51.89
N GLY A 564 -45.79 21.84 52.38
CA GLY A 564 -46.09 21.09 53.59
C GLY A 564 -45.83 21.90 54.85
N LYS A 565 -45.63 21.19 55.95
CA LYS A 565 -45.34 21.75 57.28
C LYS A 565 -44.06 22.60 57.30
N ASN A 566 -43.96 23.50 58.28
CA ASN A 566 -42.74 24.25 58.62
C ASN A 566 -42.10 25.00 57.43
N SER A 567 -42.91 25.41 56.47
CA SER A 567 -42.42 25.99 55.21
C SER A 567 -42.63 27.50 55.18
N VAL A 568 -41.72 28.20 54.53
CA VAL A 568 -41.79 29.65 54.30
C VAL A 568 -42.25 29.90 52.87
N LEU A 569 -43.34 30.66 52.71
CA LEU A 569 -43.90 31.01 51.40
C LEU A 569 -43.96 32.53 51.28
N THR A 570 -43.32 33.07 50.25
CA THR A 570 -43.33 34.50 49.91
C THR A 570 -43.77 34.68 48.46
N ALA A 571 -44.75 35.54 48.20
CA ALA A 571 -45.12 35.87 46.82
C ALA A 571 -45.47 37.34 46.60
N GLY A 572 -45.38 37.80 45.36
CA GLY A 572 -45.89 39.11 44.95
C GLY A 572 -47.43 39.21 45.02
N ALA A 573 -47.96 40.33 44.54
CA ALA A 573 -49.38 40.66 44.61
C ALA A 573 -50.26 39.64 43.87
N ARG A 574 -51.54 39.57 44.27
CA ARG A 574 -52.59 38.74 43.63
C ARG A 574 -52.25 37.25 43.61
N SER A 575 -51.52 36.79 44.63
CA SER A 575 -51.03 35.42 44.73
C SER A 575 -51.90 34.55 45.64
N LYS A 576 -51.72 33.23 45.54
CA LYS A 576 -52.36 32.27 46.45
C LYS A 576 -51.32 31.37 47.10
N LEU A 577 -51.20 31.48 48.42
CA LEU A 577 -50.26 30.71 49.23
C LEU A 577 -51.03 29.67 50.04
N ILE A 578 -50.53 28.44 50.06
CA ILE A 578 -51.11 27.34 50.82
C ILE A 578 -50.00 26.68 51.63
N GLY A 579 -49.95 26.96 52.94
CA GLY A 579 -49.04 26.31 53.88
C GLY A 579 -49.77 25.32 54.78
N SER A 580 -49.02 24.53 55.52
CA SER A 580 -49.55 23.64 56.56
C SER A 580 -49.13 24.11 57.94
N GLU A 581 -49.37 23.30 58.97
CA GLU A 581 -48.89 23.52 60.34
C GLU A 581 -47.42 23.99 60.40
N GLY A 582 -47.15 25.03 61.18
CA GLY A 582 -45.82 25.64 61.34
C GLY A 582 -45.31 26.49 60.17
N SER A 583 -46.10 26.65 59.10
CA SER A 583 -45.71 27.48 57.95
C SER A 583 -45.84 28.98 58.22
N THR A 584 -44.97 29.76 57.56
CA THR A 584 -45.05 31.23 57.52
C THR A 584 -45.37 31.69 56.10
N LEU A 585 -46.40 32.52 55.96
CA LEU A 585 -46.89 32.99 54.66
C LEU A 585 -46.83 34.52 54.60
N SER A 586 -46.21 35.06 53.56
CA SER A 586 -46.17 36.51 53.27
C SER A 586 -46.51 36.74 51.80
N ALA A 587 -47.41 37.69 51.52
CA ALA A 587 -47.75 38.03 50.14
C ALA A 587 -48.10 39.50 49.97
N GLY A 588 -47.90 40.01 48.75
CA GLY A 588 -48.32 41.36 48.36
C GLY A 588 -49.85 41.54 48.35
N GLU A 589 -50.31 42.73 47.97
CA GLU A 589 -51.73 43.12 47.96
C GLU A 589 -52.64 42.14 47.20
N ASP A 590 -53.91 42.04 47.59
CA ASP A 590 -54.96 41.20 46.97
C ASP A 590 -54.64 39.70 46.92
N SER A 591 -53.84 39.20 47.86
CA SER A 591 -53.42 37.81 47.91
C SER A 591 -54.25 36.99 48.90
N THR A 592 -54.37 35.68 48.65
CA THR A 592 -55.05 34.74 49.55
C THR A 592 -54.03 33.88 50.28
N LEU A 593 -54.02 33.95 51.60
CA LEU A 593 -53.25 33.09 52.49
C LEU A 593 -54.15 31.97 53.00
N VAL A 594 -53.72 30.71 52.83
CA VAL A 594 -54.47 29.53 53.30
C VAL A 594 -53.57 28.68 54.17
N PHE A 595 -53.98 28.50 55.43
CA PHE A 595 -53.34 27.57 56.36
C PHE A 595 -54.17 26.29 56.46
N ARG A 596 -53.52 25.15 56.18
CA ARG A 596 -54.13 23.82 56.28
C ARG A 596 -53.71 23.16 57.59
N LEU A 597 -54.66 23.02 58.50
CA LEU A 597 -54.46 22.45 59.83
C LEU A 597 -55.12 21.07 59.91
N TRP A 598 -54.46 20.12 60.54
CA TRP A 598 -54.99 18.77 60.74
C TRP A 598 -55.49 18.62 62.17
N ASP A 599 -56.80 18.44 62.37
CA ASP A 599 -57.41 18.33 63.70
C ASP A 599 -57.41 16.88 64.26
N GLY A 600 -56.59 16.00 63.68
CA GLY A 600 -56.58 14.56 64.01
C GLY A 600 -57.56 13.72 63.17
N LYS A 601 -58.56 14.33 62.52
CA LYS A 601 -59.59 13.61 61.73
C LYS A 601 -59.78 14.18 60.32
N ARG A 602 -59.68 15.49 60.15
CA ARG A 602 -59.87 16.19 58.87
C ARG A 602 -58.98 17.42 58.77
N TYR A 603 -58.75 17.88 57.54
CA TYR A 603 -58.10 19.16 57.31
C TYR A 603 -59.09 20.32 57.44
N ARG A 604 -58.79 21.27 58.32
CA ARG A 604 -59.43 22.58 58.40
C ARG A 604 -58.61 23.59 57.57
N GLN A 605 -59.29 24.56 56.96
CA GLN A 605 -58.65 25.65 56.22
C GLN A 605 -58.97 26.97 56.92
N LEU A 606 -57.92 27.67 57.36
CA LEU A 606 -58.01 29.08 57.73
C LEU A 606 -57.60 29.91 56.52
N VAL A 607 -58.37 30.97 56.24
CA VAL A 607 -58.20 31.78 55.04
C VAL A 607 -58.13 33.25 55.43
N ALA A 608 -57.07 33.91 55.03
CA ALA A 608 -56.89 35.36 55.15
C ALA A 608 -56.66 35.99 53.78
N ARG A 609 -56.97 37.27 53.66
CA ARG A 609 -56.74 38.08 52.46
C ARG A 609 -55.92 39.29 52.82
N THR A 610 -54.80 39.50 52.14
CA THR A 610 -53.93 40.66 52.35
C THR A 610 -54.63 41.92 51.83
N GLY A 611 -54.54 43.01 52.59
CA GLY A 611 -55.27 44.26 52.32
C GLY A 611 -56.70 44.29 52.87
N GLU A 612 -57.18 43.21 53.50
CA GLU A 612 -58.51 43.12 54.10
C GLU A 612 -58.41 42.75 55.60
N ASN A 613 -59.37 43.20 56.42
CA ASN A 613 -59.59 42.74 57.81
C ASN A 613 -58.36 42.77 58.74
N GLY A 614 -57.46 43.74 58.56
CA GLY A 614 -56.26 43.90 59.40
C GLY A 614 -55.07 43.00 59.03
N VAL A 615 -55.17 42.26 57.92
CA VAL A 615 -54.05 41.49 57.37
C VAL A 615 -53.31 42.36 56.35
N GLU A 616 -52.17 42.88 56.75
CA GLU A 616 -51.35 43.79 55.95
C GLU A 616 -50.58 43.04 54.85
N ALA A 617 -50.33 43.73 53.73
CA ALA A 617 -49.51 43.18 52.65
C ALA A 617 -48.03 43.13 53.06
N ASP A 618 -47.29 42.17 52.52
CA ASP A 618 -45.85 41.98 52.73
C ASP A 618 -45.41 41.72 54.19
N ILE A 619 -46.38 41.46 55.08
CA ILE A 619 -46.15 41.04 56.46
C ILE A 619 -46.17 39.50 56.56
N PRO A 620 -45.26 38.86 57.32
CA PRO A 620 -45.27 37.42 57.53
C PRO A 620 -46.31 36.98 58.58
N TYR A 621 -47.20 36.07 58.20
CA TYR A 621 -48.22 35.50 59.09
C TYR A 621 -47.99 34.01 59.38
N CYS A 622 -48.31 33.59 60.60
CA CYS A 622 -48.35 32.19 61.06
C CYS A 622 -49.68 31.89 61.76
N VAL A 623 -49.89 30.63 62.16
CA VAL A 623 -51.01 30.22 62.99
C VAL A 623 -50.47 29.86 64.37
N ASN A 624 -51.00 30.49 65.41
CA ASN A 624 -50.63 30.24 66.79
C ASN A 624 -51.33 28.97 67.35
N ASP A 625 -51.06 28.65 68.62
CA ASP A 625 -51.64 27.47 69.29
C ASP A 625 -53.17 27.53 69.44
N ASP A 626 -53.78 28.71 69.34
CA ASP A 626 -55.24 28.94 69.45
C ASP A 626 -55.99 28.81 68.10
N ASP A 627 -55.32 28.33 67.04
CA ASP A 627 -55.82 28.28 65.66
C ASP A 627 -56.12 29.69 65.05
N ASP A 628 -55.48 30.76 65.55
CA ASP A 628 -55.63 32.13 65.03
C ASP A 628 -54.47 32.54 64.12
N ILE A 629 -54.76 33.35 63.09
CA ILE A 629 -53.76 33.89 62.18
C ILE A 629 -53.13 35.14 62.82
N VAL A 630 -51.83 35.07 63.13
CA VAL A 630 -51.09 36.15 63.81
C VAL A 630 -49.87 36.58 63.01
N ASN A 631 -49.43 37.82 63.23
CA ASN A 631 -48.18 38.31 62.66
C ASN A 631 -46.99 37.64 63.37
N LYS A 632 -46.05 37.10 62.60
CA LYS A 632 -44.92 36.34 63.14
C LYS A 632 -43.97 37.19 63.99
N THR A 633 -43.87 38.49 63.74
CA THR A 633 -43.03 39.36 64.59
C THR A 633 -43.54 39.48 66.02
N ASP A 634 -44.83 39.16 66.25
CA ASP A 634 -45.46 39.30 67.56
C ASP A 634 -45.30 38.02 68.42
N GLU A 635 -44.89 36.88 67.83
CA GLU A 635 -44.61 35.63 68.56
C GLU A 635 -43.21 35.62 69.23
N ASP A 636 -42.23 36.36 68.71
CA ASP A 636 -40.85 36.39 69.25
C ASP A 636 -40.71 37.30 70.50
N ASP A 637 -41.75 38.09 70.83
CA ASP A 637 -41.79 39.05 71.96
C ASP A 637 -42.59 38.55 73.19
N THR A 638 -42.99 37.27 73.23
CA THR A 638 -43.76 36.67 74.35
C THR A 638 -43.12 35.44 74.99
#